data_AF-A0A5F1YSR6-F1
#
_entry.id   AF-A0A5F1YSR6-F1
#
_cell.length_a   1.000
_cell.length_b   1.000
_cell.length_c   1.000
_cell.angle_alpha   90.00
_cell.angle_beta   90.00
_cell.angle_gamma   90.00
#
_symmetry.space_group_name_H-M   'P 1'
#
loop_
_entity.id
_entity.type
_entity.pdbx_description
1 polymer ?
#
loop_
_entity_poly.entity_id
_entity_poly.type
_entity_poly.pdbx_seq_one_letter_code
_entity_poly.pdbx_strand_id
1 'polypeptide(L)'
;MSRLSSNQEKERREKIRVLLKRAGIGLFLGVICAICIRHFLIFPWNVETKDMLPNYSPGTRIYVSRFVNRTNLYLGDPVLAKHPTQTEKVVFLRISGKPGDTVQMKNKVLYRNQNSEDNAGSGKGYMLQFDDKRGPFPASFSGRDNGEPLILKDREYFLLCDNRDSCSDSRDFGPIPIENILGKIL
;
A
#
# COMPACT_ATOMS: atom_id res chain seq x y z
N MET A 1 13.81 -11.53 -67.51
CA MET A 1 13.36 -11.98 -66.17
C MET A 1 13.93 -11.17 -64.99
N SER A 2 15.01 -10.38 -65.12
CA SER A 2 15.65 -9.70 -63.96
C SER A 2 14.94 -8.44 -63.42
N ARG A 3 14.24 -7.65 -64.27
CA ARG A 3 13.59 -6.39 -63.83
C ARG A 3 12.35 -6.58 -62.95
N LEU A 4 11.61 -7.67 -63.14
CA LEU A 4 10.45 -8.02 -62.31
C LEU A 4 10.87 -8.38 -60.88
N SER A 5 11.98 -9.12 -60.73
CA SER A 5 12.57 -9.46 -59.43
C SER A 5 13.06 -8.21 -58.67
N SER A 6 13.71 -7.25 -59.35
CA SER A 6 14.20 -6.03 -58.69
C SER A 6 13.08 -5.09 -58.20
N ASN A 7 11.94 -5.04 -58.90
CA ASN A 7 10.80 -4.23 -58.47
C ASN A 7 10.07 -4.88 -57.28
N GLN A 8 9.94 -6.21 -57.28
CA GLN A 8 9.37 -6.94 -56.14
C GLN A 8 10.24 -6.81 -54.88
N GLU A 9 11.57 -6.83 -55.01
CA GLU A 9 12.47 -6.56 -53.88
C GLU A 9 12.36 -5.13 -53.35
N LYS A 10 12.24 -4.12 -54.23
CA LYS A 10 12.04 -2.72 -53.82
C LYS A 10 10.73 -2.54 -53.06
N GLU A 11 9.61 -3.06 -53.58
CA GLU A 11 8.33 -3.02 -52.88
C GLU A 11 8.37 -3.73 -51.52
N ARG A 12 9.05 -4.88 -51.44
CA ARG A 12 9.24 -5.60 -50.17
C ARG A 12 10.03 -4.76 -49.16
N ARG A 13 11.12 -4.11 -49.58
CA ARG A 13 11.92 -3.22 -48.73
C ARG A 13 11.11 -1.99 -48.28
N GLU A 14 10.31 -1.42 -49.16
CA GLU A 14 9.42 -0.30 -48.86
C GLU A 14 8.38 -0.68 -47.80
N LYS A 15 7.70 -1.82 -48.00
CA LYS A 15 6.72 -2.39 -47.05
C LYS A 15 7.37 -2.65 -45.69
N ILE A 16 8.56 -3.26 -45.66
CA ILE A 16 9.31 -3.51 -44.42
C ILE A 16 9.68 -2.19 -43.72
N ARG A 17 10.16 -1.17 -44.44
CA ARG A 17 10.46 0.16 -43.86
C ARG A 17 9.23 0.81 -43.24
N VAL A 18 8.09 0.76 -43.91
CA VAL A 18 6.82 1.32 -43.42
C VAL A 18 6.35 0.57 -42.17
N LEU A 19 6.45 -0.76 -42.16
CA LEU A 19 6.15 -1.59 -41.00
C LEU A 19 7.07 -1.27 -39.82
N LEU A 20 8.39 -1.18 -40.04
CA LEU A 20 9.36 -0.83 -39.01
C LEU A 20 9.12 0.58 -38.46
N LYS A 21 8.75 1.56 -39.31
CA LYS A 21 8.41 2.92 -38.86
C LYS A 21 7.17 2.93 -37.96
N ARG A 22 6.12 2.19 -38.32
CA ARG A 22 4.91 2.06 -37.51
C ARG A 22 5.18 1.35 -36.19
N ALA A 23 5.94 0.25 -36.22
CA ALA A 23 6.37 -0.46 -35.03
C ALA A 23 7.22 0.43 -34.11
N GLY A 24 8.13 1.22 -34.67
CA GLY A 24 8.96 2.17 -33.94
C GLY A 24 8.15 3.27 -33.24
N ILE A 25 7.16 3.86 -33.91
CA ILE A 25 6.25 4.84 -33.29
C ILE A 25 5.47 4.20 -32.14
N GLY A 26 4.93 3.00 -32.34
CA GLY A 26 4.21 2.26 -31.30
C GLY A 26 5.09 1.98 -30.08
N LEU A 27 6.31 1.51 -30.30
CA LEU A 27 7.28 1.26 -29.23
C LEU A 27 7.61 2.55 -28.46
N PHE A 28 7.87 3.63 -29.18
CA PHE A 28 8.18 4.94 -28.58
C PHE A 28 7.05 5.45 -27.69
N LEU A 29 5.80 5.42 -28.19
CA LEU A 29 4.63 5.81 -27.42
C LEU A 29 4.43 4.90 -26.19
N GLY A 30 4.66 3.59 -26.35
CA GLY A 30 4.60 2.64 -25.24
C GLY A 30 5.63 2.94 -24.15
N VAL A 31 6.87 3.24 -24.52
CA VAL A 31 7.94 3.60 -23.57
C VAL A 31 7.62 4.91 -22.85
N ILE A 32 7.17 5.94 -23.57
CA ILE A 32 6.75 7.21 -22.94
C ILE A 32 5.61 6.95 -21.96
N CYS A 33 4.60 6.20 -22.37
CA CYS A 33 3.47 5.87 -21.51
C CYS A 33 3.93 5.13 -20.23
N ALA A 34 4.81 4.14 -20.36
CA ALA A 34 5.37 3.42 -19.22
C ALA A 34 6.16 4.34 -18.27
N ILE A 35 6.95 5.29 -18.81
CA ILE A 35 7.68 6.29 -18.02
C ILE A 35 6.69 7.21 -17.29
N CYS A 36 5.64 7.69 -17.97
CA CYS A 36 4.61 8.52 -17.36
C CYS A 36 3.87 7.77 -16.23
N ILE A 37 3.48 6.51 -16.44
CA ILE A 37 2.84 5.67 -15.41
C ILE A 37 3.77 5.53 -14.21
N ARG A 38 5.05 5.19 -14.44
CA ARG A 38 6.05 5.02 -13.38
C ARG A 38 6.33 6.31 -12.61
N HIS A 39 6.32 7.45 -13.30
CA HIS A 39 6.66 8.72 -12.69
C HIS A 39 5.47 9.30 -11.89
N PHE A 40 4.28 9.29 -12.48
CA PHE A 40 3.11 10.00 -11.94
C PHE A 40 2.10 9.11 -11.20
N LEU A 41 1.99 7.82 -11.54
CA LEU A 41 0.91 6.97 -11.02
C LEU A 41 1.39 5.93 -10.03
N ILE A 42 2.43 5.18 -10.36
CA ILE A 42 2.87 4.00 -9.60
C ILE A 42 4.37 4.03 -9.40
N PHE A 43 4.82 3.92 -8.15
CA PHE A 43 6.25 3.82 -7.84
C PHE A 43 6.57 2.51 -7.11
N PRO A 44 7.76 1.92 -7.35
CA PRO A 44 8.20 0.76 -6.58
C PRO A 44 8.68 1.18 -5.19
N TRP A 45 8.44 0.35 -4.19
CA TRP A 45 8.98 0.46 -2.83
C TRP A 45 9.51 -0.90 -2.36
N ASN A 46 10.58 -0.91 -1.58
CA ASN A 46 11.12 -2.14 -1.00
C ASN A 46 10.72 -2.21 0.47
N VAL A 47 10.18 -3.34 0.91
CA VAL A 47 9.84 -3.55 2.31
C VAL A 47 11.13 -3.77 3.10
N GLU A 48 11.38 -2.94 4.10
CA GLU A 48 12.61 -3.00 4.91
C GLU A 48 12.38 -3.64 6.29
N THR A 49 11.15 -3.55 6.81
CA THR A 49 10.81 -3.97 8.18
C THR A 49 9.98 -5.25 8.21
N LYS A 50 9.86 -5.84 9.40
CA LYS A 50 9.04 -7.03 9.67
C LYS A 50 7.60 -6.70 10.09
N ASP A 51 7.24 -5.42 10.07
CA ASP A 51 5.96 -4.92 10.61
C ASP A 51 4.76 -5.54 9.88
N MET A 52 4.91 -5.83 8.60
CA MET A 52 3.83 -6.33 7.74
C MET A 52 3.89 -7.86 7.52
N LEU A 53 4.66 -8.58 8.35
CA LEU A 53 4.59 -10.04 8.37
C LEU A 53 3.21 -10.53 8.86
N PRO A 54 2.71 -11.65 8.33
CA PRO A 54 3.34 -12.55 7.36
C PRO A 54 3.08 -12.16 5.89
N ASN A 55 2.29 -11.11 5.64
CA ASN A 55 1.81 -10.78 4.29
C ASN A 55 2.90 -10.17 3.40
N TYR A 56 3.85 -9.44 3.99
CA TYR A 56 4.95 -8.80 3.28
C TYR A 56 6.28 -9.04 4.01
N SER A 57 7.20 -9.74 3.36
CA SER A 57 8.53 -10.04 3.89
C SER A 57 9.52 -8.91 3.60
N PRO A 58 10.51 -8.67 4.48
CA PRO A 58 11.65 -7.80 4.16
C PRO A 58 12.33 -8.22 2.85
N GLY A 59 12.68 -7.24 2.01
CA GLY A 59 13.23 -7.45 0.67
C GLY A 59 12.18 -7.63 -0.42
N THR A 60 10.90 -7.80 -0.09
CA THR A 60 9.83 -7.83 -1.10
C THR A 60 9.69 -6.45 -1.75
N ARG A 61 9.65 -6.43 -3.08
CA ARG A 61 9.35 -5.24 -3.88
C ARG A 61 7.85 -5.13 -4.11
N ILE A 62 7.26 -4.03 -3.66
CA ILE A 62 5.84 -3.71 -3.80
C ILE A 62 5.65 -2.50 -4.72
N TYR A 63 4.48 -2.38 -5.32
CA TYR A 63 4.10 -1.25 -6.16
C TYR A 63 3.02 -0.44 -5.46
N VAL A 64 3.23 0.87 -5.43
CA VAL A 64 2.40 1.79 -4.67
C VAL A 64 1.79 2.80 -5.61
N SER A 65 0.46 2.88 -5.59
CA SER A 65 -0.30 3.92 -6.28
C SER A 65 -0.18 5.25 -5.52
N ARG A 66 0.22 6.30 -6.24
CA ARG A 66 0.24 7.69 -5.74
C ARG A 66 -1.16 8.28 -5.57
N PHE A 67 -2.18 7.64 -6.16
CA PHE A 67 -3.53 8.16 -6.14
C PHE A 67 -4.19 7.79 -4.81
N VAL A 68 -4.27 8.77 -3.90
CA VAL A 68 -4.86 8.63 -2.56
C VAL A 68 -6.07 9.53 -2.45
N ASN A 69 -7.23 8.95 -2.12
CA ASN A 69 -8.47 9.68 -1.87
C ASN A 69 -9.32 8.93 -0.84
N ARG A 70 -10.19 9.63 -0.12
CA ARG A 70 -11.15 9.03 0.82
C ARG A 70 -12.00 7.93 0.20
N THR A 71 -12.32 8.07 -1.10
CA THR A 71 -13.12 7.12 -1.87
C THR A 71 -12.35 5.87 -2.29
N ASN A 72 -11.02 5.84 -2.18
CA ASN A 72 -10.20 4.70 -2.61
C ASN A 72 -9.38 4.04 -1.50
N LEU A 73 -9.48 4.57 -0.28
CA LEU A 73 -8.88 4.01 0.93
C LEU A 73 -9.94 3.24 1.73
N TYR A 74 -9.79 1.92 1.74
CA TYR A 74 -10.69 1.00 2.42
C TYR A 74 -10.02 0.38 3.64
N LEU A 75 -10.83 -0.10 4.57
CA LEU A 75 -10.35 -0.93 5.68
C LEU A 75 -9.61 -2.13 5.11
N GLY A 76 -8.49 -2.49 5.73
CA GLY A 76 -7.62 -3.56 5.28
C GLY A 76 -6.66 -3.15 4.17
N ASP A 77 -6.73 -1.94 3.60
CA ASP A 77 -5.77 -1.53 2.57
C ASP A 77 -4.37 -1.31 3.18
N PRO A 78 -3.31 -1.92 2.63
CA PRO A 78 -1.93 -1.58 2.97
C PRO A 78 -1.57 -0.22 2.37
N VAL A 79 -0.94 0.64 3.17
CA VAL A 79 -0.56 2.01 2.75
C VAL A 79 0.84 2.37 3.24
N LEU A 80 1.51 3.23 2.47
CA LEU A 80 2.68 3.98 2.95
C LEU A 80 2.21 5.32 3.51
N ALA A 81 2.72 5.70 4.68
CA ALA A 81 2.43 6.98 5.30
C ALA A 81 3.67 7.62 5.91
N LYS A 82 3.71 8.96 5.96
CA LYS A 82 4.70 9.69 6.75
C LYS A 82 4.34 9.60 8.23
N HIS A 83 5.33 9.30 9.05
CA HIS A 83 5.16 9.29 10.51
C HIS A 83 4.76 10.70 10.99
N PRO A 84 3.75 10.83 11.87
CA PRO A 84 3.18 12.14 12.21
C PRO A 84 4.17 13.07 12.94
N THR A 85 5.10 12.50 13.71
CA THR A 85 6.10 13.28 14.47
C THR A 85 7.53 13.19 13.92
N GLN A 86 7.81 12.25 13.00
CA GLN A 86 9.16 12.01 12.46
C GLN A 86 9.09 12.14 10.95
N THR A 87 9.20 13.36 10.43
CA THR A 87 8.84 13.69 9.03
C THR A 87 9.60 12.92 7.96
N GLU A 88 10.84 12.52 8.26
CA GLU A 88 11.70 11.74 7.34
C GLU A 88 11.41 10.22 7.39
N LYS A 89 10.61 9.77 8.37
CA LYS A 89 10.28 8.36 8.54
C LYS A 89 8.99 8.03 7.81
N VAL A 90 9.07 7.03 6.93
CA VAL A 90 7.92 6.42 6.28
C VAL A 90 7.59 5.10 7.00
N VAL A 91 6.31 4.89 7.27
CA VAL A 91 5.78 3.66 7.85
C VAL A 91 4.93 2.92 6.81
N PHE A 92 5.05 1.59 6.80
CA PHE A 92 4.25 0.71 5.97
C PHE A 92 3.27 -0.07 6.86
N LEU A 93 2.00 0.29 6.81
CA LEU A 93 0.96 -0.17 7.74
C LEU A 93 -0.36 -0.40 7.00
N ARG A 94 -1.35 -0.94 7.70
CA ARG A 94 -2.69 -1.23 7.16
C ARG A 94 -3.75 -0.32 7.77
N ILE A 95 -4.73 0.09 6.97
CA ILE A 95 -5.88 0.85 7.46
C ILE A 95 -6.78 -0.05 8.32
N SER A 96 -6.78 0.19 9.62
CA SER A 96 -7.62 -0.54 10.60
C SER A 96 -8.76 0.32 11.16
N GLY A 97 -8.78 1.62 10.89
CA GLY A 97 -9.91 2.51 11.19
C GLY A 97 -9.98 3.68 10.22
N LYS A 98 -11.21 4.15 9.94
CA LYS A 98 -11.51 5.24 9.00
C LYS A 98 -12.17 6.44 9.71
N PRO A 99 -12.21 7.62 9.08
CA PRO A 99 -12.88 8.78 9.66
C PRO A 99 -14.30 8.45 10.15
N GLY A 100 -14.59 8.82 11.40
CA GLY A 100 -15.87 8.54 12.08
C GLY A 100 -15.92 7.20 12.82
N ASP A 101 -14.97 6.28 12.60
CA ASP A 101 -14.90 5.05 13.39
C ASP A 101 -14.48 5.34 14.84
N THR A 102 -15.03 4.58 15.78
CA THR A 102 -14.50 4.46 17.14
C THR A 102 -13.58 3.24 17.19
N VAL A 103 -12.31 3.44 17.49
CA VAL A 103 -11.30 2.38 17.63
C VAL A 103 -10.88 2.23 19.09
N GLN A 104 -10.71 0.99 19.55
CA GLN A 104 -10.31 0.71 20.93
C GLN A 104 -9.52 -0.59 21.00
N MET A 105 -8.40 -0.61 21.72
CA MET A 105 -7.71 -1.85 22.08
C MET A 105 -8.31 -2.42 23.36
N LYS A 106 -8.74 -3.69 23.35
CA LYS A 106 -9.13 -4.43 24.56
C LYS A 106 -8.51 -5.80 24.54
N ASN A 107 -7.79 -6.16 25.60
CA ASN A 107 -7.11 -7.44 25.73
C ASN A 107 -6.29 -7.81 24.48
N LYS A 108 -5.52 -6.84 23.95
CA LYS A 108 -4.70 -6.93 22.73
C LYS A 108 -5.48 -7.10 21.41
N VAL A 109 -6.80 -7.06 21.44
CA VAL A 109 -7.66 -7.13 20.25
C VAL A 109 -8.18 -5.74 19.91
N LEU A 110 -8.15 -5.39 18.63
CA LEU A 110 -8.76 -4.16 18.14
C LEU A 110 -10.28 -4.33 18.07
N TYR A 111 -11.00 -3.36 18.63
CA TYR A 111 -12.43 -3.19 18.47
C TYR A 111 -12.68 -1.94 17.63
N ARG A 112 -13.47 -2.07 16.57
CA ARG A 112 -13.89 -0.98 15.71
C ARG A 112 -15.41 -0.90 15.70
N ASN A 113 -15.95 0.23 16.15
CA ASN A 113 -17.39 0.42 16.36
C ASN A 113 -18.00 -0.75 17.16
N GLN A 114 -17.32 -1.14 18.26
CA GLN A 114 -17.67 -2.25 19.16
C GLN A 114 -17.54 -3.67 18.57
N ASN A 115 -17.23 -3.82 17.27
CA ASN A 115 -16.96 -5.12 16.68
C ASN A 115 -15.47 -5.46 16.78
N SER A 116 -15.13 -6.64 17.29
CA SER A 116 -13.75 -7.11 17.33
C SER A 116 -13.24 -7.42 15.93
N GLU A 117 -11.99 -7.07 15.66
CA GLU A 117 -11.26 -7.56 14.50
C GLU A 117 -10.99 -9.06 14.68
N ASP A 118 -11.27 -9.85 13.65
CA ASP A 118 -10.89 -11.26 13.61
C ASP A 118 -9.44 -11.45 13.15
N ASN A 119 -8.89 -12.65 13.34
CA ASN A 119 -7.53 -12.99 12.89
C ASN A 119 -7.35 -12.94 11.36
N ALA A 120 -8.45 -12.88 10.61
CA ALA A 120 -8.49 -12.75 9.15
C ALA A 120 -8.60 -11.28 8.68
N GLY A 121 -8.43 -10.32 9.59
CA GLY A 121 -8.43 -8.91 9.22
C GLY A 121 -9.79 -8.43 8.72
N SER A 122 -10.86 -8.75 9.45
CA SER A 122 -12.25 -8.53 9.03
C SER A 122 -12.62 -9.23 7.71
N GLY A 123 -12.04 -10.41 7.43
CA GLY A 123 -12.37 -11.23 6.26
C GLY A 123 -11.83 -10.71 4.90
N LYS A 124 -10.77 -9.89 4.90
CA LYS A 124 -10.25 -9.22 3.69
C LYS A 124 -8.97 -9.82 3.08
N GLY A 125 -8.68 -11.08 3.35
CA GLY A 125 -7.61 -11.80 2.65
C GLY A 125 -6.18 -11.45 3.08
N TYR A 126 -5.99 -10.99 4.31
CA TYR A 126 -4.67 -10.86 4.94
C TYR A 126 -4.66 -11.53 6.32
N MET A 127 -3.48 -11.90 6.80
CA MET A 127 -3.31 -12.57 8.10
C MET A 127 -2.69 -11.63 9.11
N LEU A 128 -3.14 -11.71 10.36
CA LEU A 128 -2.49 -11.05 11.48
C LEU A 128 -1.52 -12.01 12.19
N GLN A 129 -0.39 -11.49 12.63
CA GLN A 129 0.59 -12.21 13.43
C GLN A 129 0.66 -11.61 14.83
N PHE A 130 0.64 -12.50 15.83
CA PHE A 130 0.74 -12.18 17.24
C PHE A 130 1.88 -13.02 17.85
N ASP A 131 3.04 -12.41 18.02
CA ASP A 131 4.25 -13.03 18.56
C ASP A 131 4.23 -13.07 20.09
N ASP A 132 3.60 -12.06 20.71
CA ASP A 132 3.58 -11.92 22.15
C ASP A 132 2.53 -12.83 22.81
N LYS A 133 3.01 -13.92 23.41
CA LYS A 133 2.17 -14.92 24.09
C LYS A 133 1.79 -14.55 25.53
N ARG A 134 2.18 -13.36 26.01
CA ARG A 134 1.84 -12.90 27.37
C ARG A 134 0.37 -12.51 27.46
N GLY A 135 -0.17 -12.51 28.68
CA GLY A 135 -1.48 -11.91 28.95
C GLY A 135 -1.47 -10.38 28.75
N PRO A 136 -2.66 -9.76 28.60
CA PRO A 136 -2.77 -8.32 28.42
C PRO A 136 -2.43 -7.57 29.71
N PHE A 137 -1.67 -6.48 29.59
CA PHE A 137 -1.46 -5.56 30.69
C PHE A 137 -2.66 -4.62 30.90
N PRO A 138 -2.89 -4.14 32.14
CA PRO A 138 -3.92 -3.13 32.39
C PRO A 138 -3.65 -1.84 31.61
N ALA A 139 -4.70 -1.05 31.35
CA ALA A 139 -4.60 0.19 30.58
C ALA A 139 -3.64 1.22 31.19
N SER A 140 -3.50 1.21 32.52
CA SER A 140 -2.52 2.05 33.23
C SER A 140 -1.06 1.73 32.92
N PHE A 141 -0.79 0.56 32.33
CA PHE A 141 0.56 0.10 31.98
C PHE A 141 0.78 0.02 30.46
N SER A 142 -0.21 -0.42 29.68
CA SER A 142 -0.10 -0.53 28.23
C SER A 142 -1.39 -0.13 27.52
N GLY A 143 -1.38 1.05 26.90
CA GLY A 143 -2.42 1.49 25.98
C GLY A 143 -2.53 0.62 24.72
N ARG A 144 -1.46 -0.13 24.38
CA ARG A 144 -1.45 -1.07 23.24
C ARG A 144 -2.30 -2.31 23.52
N ASP A 145 -2.30 -2.77 24.77
CA ASP A 145 -3.05 -3.96 25.20
C ASP A 145 -4.49 -3.57 25.55
N ASN A 146 -4.64 -2.46 26.28
CA ASN A 146 -5.91 -1.92 26.72
C ASN A 146 -5.88 -0.39 26.61
N GLY A 147 -6.56 0.15 25.59
CA GLY A 147 -6.62 1.56 25.32
C GLY A 147 -8.00 2.15 25.59
N GLU A 148 -8.02 3.46 25.84
CA GLU A 148 -9.27 4.22 25.84
C GLU A 148 -9.86 4.28 24.42
N PRO A 149 -11.19 4.35 24.29
CA PRO A 149 -11.82 4.45 22.98
C PRO A 149 -11.47 5.80 22.33
N LEU A 150 -11.11 5.74 21.05
CA LEU A 150 -10.74 6.91 20.25
C LEU A 150 -11.69 7.03 19.07
N ILE A 151 -12.36 8.19 18.96
CA ILE A 151 -13.18 8.53 17.80
C ILE A 151 -12.29 9.24 16.78
N LEU A 152 -12.18 8.67 15.59
CA LEU A 152 -11.39 9.24 14.50
C LEU A 152 -12.09 10.46 13.92
N LYS A 153 -11.39 11.59 13.90
CA LYS A 153 -11.92 12.83 13.33
C LYS A 153 -12.04 12.73 11.81
N ASP A 154 -12.59 13.79 11.20
CA ASP A 154 -12.58 13.88 9.76
C ASP A 154 -11.13 13.78 9.22
N ARG A 155 -10.96 13.00 8.15
CA ARG A 155 -9.68 12.77 7.47
C ARG A 155 -8.60 12.03 8.27
N GLU A 156 -8.90 11.53 9.47
CA GLU A 156 -7.98 10.69 10.26
C GLU A 156 -8.18 9.19 9.97
N TYR A 157 -7.06 8.47 9.90
CA TYR A 157 -7.02 7.02 9.71
C TYR A 157 -6.22 6.39 10.85
N PHE A 158 -6.70 5.27 11.36
CA PHE A 158 -5.96 4.48 12.35
C PHE A 158 -5.24 3.35 11.63
N LEU A 159 -3.91 3.36 11.65
CA LEU A 159 -3.09 2.40 10.92
C LEU A 159 -2.43 1.42 11.88
N LEU A 160 -2.59 0.13 11.62
CA LEU A 160 -1.92 -0.94 12.37
C LEU A 160 -1.05 -1.78 11.46
N CYS A 161 0.01 -2.32 12.03
CA CYS A 161 0.81 -3.33 11.35
C CYS A 161 0.14 -4.71 11.39
N ASP A 162 0.58 -5.62 10.51
CA ASP A 162 0.09 -7.00 10.49
C ASP A 162 0.74 -7.86 11.59
N ASN A 163 2.03 -7.61 11.89
CA ASN A 163 2.71 -8.17 13.05
C ASN A 163 2.46 -7.28 14.27
N ARG A 164 1.38 -7.58 15.00
CA ARG A 164 0.79 -6.72 16.02
C ARG A 164 1.69 -6.41 17.21
N ASP A 165 2.72 -7.20 17.47
CA ASP A 165 3.52 -7.06 18.67
C ASP A 165 4.88 -6.40 18.44
N SER A 166 5.35 -6.35 17.20
CA SER A 166 6.74 -5.98 16.88
C SER A 166 6.85 -4.79 15.92
N CYS A 167 5.99 -3.78 16.07
CA CYS A 167 5.95 -2.62 15.20
C CYS A 167 5.60 -1.33 15.94
N SER A 168 5.95 -0.19 15.34
CA SER A 168 5.42 1.11 15.75
C SER A 168 4.31 1.57 14.80
N ASP A 169 3.11 1.81 15.35
CA ASP A 169 1.90 2.12 14.58
C ASP A 169 0.98 3.11 15.32
N SER A 170 -0.27 3.28 14.88
CA SER A 170 -1.20 4.26 15.47
C SER A 170 -1.50 4.03 16.95
N ARG A 171 -1.16 2.87 17.53
CA ARG A 171 -1.23 2.66 18.99
C ARG A 171 -0.16 3.46 19.75
N ASP A 172 0.96 3.82 19.11
CA ASP A 172 2.03 4.59 19.73
C ASP A 172 1.94 6.09 19.39
N PHE A 173 1.66 6.41 18.12
CA PHE A 173 1.73 7.77 17.62
C PHE A 173 0.36 8.37 17.26
N GLY A 174 -0.73 7.63 17.46
CA GLY A 174 -2.10 8.07 17.19
C GLY A 174 -2.51 7.99 15.72
N PRO A 175 -3.68 8.55 15.37
CA PRO A 175 -4.20 8.56 14.01
C PRO A 175 -3.31 9.34 13.05
N ILE A 176 -3.35 8.95 11.77
CA ILE A 176 -2.63 9.59 10.68
C ILE A 176 -3.62 10.37 9.81
N PRO A 177 -3.38 11.66 9.55
CA PRO A 177 -4.19 12.44 8.62
C PRO A 177 -3.96 11.96 7.18
N ILE A 178 -4.99 12.00 6.33
CA ILE A 178 -4.91 11.48 4.95
C ILE A 178 -3.79 12.12 4.11
N GLU A 179 -3.42 13.37 4.39
CA GLU A 179 -2.34 14.11 3.75
C GLU A 179 -0.97 13.45 3.96
N ASN A 180 -0.83 12.69 5.03
CA ASN A 180 0.40 11.95 5.32
C ASN A 180 0.42 10.58 4.63
N ILE A 181 -0.69 10.11 4.07
CA ILE A 181 -0.73 8.85 3.31
C ILE A 181 -0.15 9.11 1.92
N LEU A 182 1.01 8.49 1.66
CA LEU A 182 1.79 8.67 0.44
C LEU A 182 1.27 7.85 -0.73
N GLY A 183 0.61 6.74 -0.43
CA GLY A 183 0.11 5.85 -1.46
C GLY A 183 -0.47 4.56 -0.89
N LYS A 184 -1.27 3.90 -1.74
CA LYS A 184 -1.86 2.60 -1.46
C LYS A 184 -1.12 1.50 -2.22
N ILE A 185 -0.87 0.38 -1.57
CA ILE A 185 -0.26 -0.79 -2.21
C ILE A 185 -1.28 -1.43 -3.17
N LEU A 186 -0.80 -1.82 -4.35
CA LEU A 186 -1.58 -2.47 -5.40
C LEU A 186 -1.56 -4.00 -5.27
#